data_AF-J9CNB5-F1
#
_entry.id   AF-J9CNB5-F1
#
_cell.length_a   1.000
_cell.length_b   1.000
_cell.length_c   1.000
_cell.angle_alpha   90.00
_cell.angle_beta   90.00
_cell.angle_gamma   90.00
#
_symmetry.space_group_name_H-M   'P 1'
#
loop_
_entity.id
_entity.type
_entity.pdbx_description
1 polymer ?
#
loop_
_entity_poly.entity_id
_entity_poly.type
_entity_poly.pdbx_seq_one_letter_code
_entity_poly.pdbx_strand_id
1 'polypeptide(L)'
;MLLMDGQLDVAMVSMLEQKNEKCRFTRVDSDIIDRLIAKDEHKDVALAAREREMLSAVFRSQLPQMSKVDFNVETQALGETAAPILITQSEYMRRMKEMANIQAGMSFYGEMPDMFNIVLNVDHKLVKQVLHETETACSSDLAPIEAEMAVLNERHETLHKAQENKKADEIPQAEKDELSDLEKKLADERSKKESLFSHYAGGNKVVRQLIDLALLQNNMLKGEALTNFVKRSVELIG
;
A
#
# COMPACT_ATOMS: atom_id res chain seq x y z
N MET A 1 -12.38 4.80 23.98
CA MET A 1 -10.96 4.45 23.79
C MET A 1 -10.28 4.48 25.15
N LEU A 2 -9.37 3.55 25.40
CA LEU A 2 -8.54 3.53 26.60
C LEU A 2 -7.21 4.22 26.26
N LEU A 3 -6.72 5.10 27.15
CA LEU A 3 -5.40 5.70 27.03
C LEU A 3 -4.42 4.84 27.82
N MET A 4 -3.41 4.30 27.14
CA MET A 4 -2.49 3.30 27.70
C MET A 4 -1.07 3.56 27.18
N ASP A 5 -0.42 4.59 27.73
CA ASP A 5 0.90 5.09 27.32
C ASP A 5 2.03 4.70 28.32
N GLY A 6 1.71 3.90 29.33
CA GLY A 6 2.61 3.45 30.38
C GLY A 6 3.50 2.28 29.96
N GLN A 7 4.67 2.17 30.57
CA GLN A 7 5.64 1.09 30.27
C GLN A 7 5.11 -0.32 30.59
N LEU A 8 4.15 -0.43 31.50
CA LEU A 8 3.55 -1.71 31.92
C LEU A 8 2.29 -2.07 31.14
N ASP A 9 1.79 -1.16 30.30
CA ASP A 9 0.47 -1.30 29.71
C ASP A 9 0.38 -2.46 28.72
N VAL A 10 1.45 -2.69 27.95
CA VAL A 10 1.54 -3.82 27.01
C VAL A 10 1.46 -5.16 27.75
N ALA A 11 2.17 -5.28 28.88
CA ALA A 11 2.15 -6.48 29.71
C ALA A 11 0.78 -6.66 30.39
N MET A 12 0.17 -5.56 30.85
CA MET A 12 -1.16 -5.57 31.46
C MET A 12 -2.24 -5.99 30.46
N VAL A 13 -2.23 -5.44 29.24
CA VAL A 13 -3.14 -5.83 28.15
C VAL A 13 -3.00 -7.31 27.82
N SER A 14 -1.76 -7.80 27.66
CA SER A 14 -1.50 -9.21 27.39
C SER A 14 -2.05 -10.12 28.50
N MET A 15 -1.87 -9.73 29.76
CA MET A 15 -2.43 -10.45 30.92
C MET A 15 -3.97 -10.42 30.94
N LEU A 16 -4.59 -9.30 30.58
CA LEU A 16 -6.04 -9.16 30.52
C LEU A 16 -6.65 -10.00 29.39
N GLU A 17 -6.01 -10.05 28.22
CA GLU A 17 -6.40 -10.94 27.11
C GLU A 17 -6.29 -12.41 27.51
N GLN A 18 -5.21 -12.79 28.21
CA GLN A 18 -5.03 -14.16 28.70
C GLN A 18 -6.12 -14.57 29.71
N LYS A 19 -6.53 -13.64 30.59
CA LYS A 19 -7.59 -13.89 31.58
C LYS A 19 -9.00 -13.89 30.98
N ASN A 20 -9.18 -13.28 29.82
CA ASN A 20 -10.48 -13.14 29.18
C ASN A 20 -10.38 -13.44 27.69
N GLU A 21 -10.38 -14.74 27.36
CA GLU A 21 -10.18 -15.28 26.00
C GLU A 21 -11.20 -14.78 24.97
N LYS A 22 -12.33 -14.19 25.42
CA LYS A 22 -13.35 -13.60 24.53
C LYS A 22 -13.07 -12.14 24.17
N CYS A 23 -12.07 -11.52 24.78
CA CYS A 23 -11.73 -10.12 24.55
C CYS A 23 -10.35 -9.99 23.92
N ARG A 24 -10.27 -9.17 22.87
CA ARG A 24 -9.03 -8.78 22.22
C ARG A 24 -8.95 -7.26 22.18
N PHE A 25 -7.82 -6.72 22.58
CA PHE A 25 -7.53 -5.29 22.56
C PHE A 25 -6.71 -5.00 21.30
N THR A 26 -7.18 -4.08 20.48
CA THR A 26 -6.43 -3.58 19.33
C THR A 26 -6.16 -2.09 19.54
N ARG A 27 -5.03 -1.61 19.03
CA ARG A 27 -4.80 -0.17 18.99
C ARG A 27 -5.73 0.49 17.98
N VAL A 28 -6.02 1.76 18.23
CA VAL A 28 -6.91 2.56 17.40
C VAL A 28 -6.30 2.94 16.05
N ASP A 29 -4.98 2.92 15.94
CA ASP A 29 -4.19 3.15 14.72
C ASP A 29 -3.79 1.85 14.02
N SER A 30 -4.30 0.69 14.49
CA SER A 30 -3.89 -0.60 13.92
C SER A 30 -4.57 -0.96 12.60
N ASP A 31 -5.75 -0.41 12.36
CA ASP A 31 -6.51 -0.57 11.12
C ASP A 31 -7.57 0.55 11.00
N ILE A 32 -8.29 0.56 9.89
CA ILE A 32 -9.45 1.44 9.70
C ILE A 32 -10.59 1.06 10.65
N ILE A 33 -11.40 2.04 11.05
CA ILE A 33 -12.49 1.87 12.03
C ILE A 33 -13.43 0.72 11.66
N ASP A 34 -13.78 0.58 10.38
CA ASP A 34 -14.71 -0.47 9.94
C ASP A 34 -14.13 -1.90 9.99
N ARG A 35 -12.80 -2.06 9.97
CA ARG A 35 -12.14 -3.35 10.21
C ARG A 35 -11.92 -3.61 11.70
N LEU A 36 -11.65 -2.55 12.48
CA LEU A 36 -11.55 -2.64 13.94
C LEU A 36 -12.89 -2.97 14.61
N ILE A 37 -13.98 -2.45 14.04
CA ILE A 37 -15.35 -2.73 14.46
C ILE A 37 -15.99 -3.51 13.33
N ALA A 38 -15.87 -4.84 13.36
CA ALA A 38 -16.49 -5.72 12.39
C ALA A 38 -18.01 -5.47 12.36
N LYS A 39 -18.45 -4.74 11.34
CA LYS A 39 -19.86 -4.54 11.00
C LYS A 39 -20.18 -5.52 9.87
N ASP A 40 -21.39 -6.08 9.88
CA ASP A 40 -21.84 -7.01 8.83
C ASP A 40 -21.93 -6.35 7.44
N GLU A 41 -21.87 -5.02 7.35
CA GLU A 41 -21.87 -4.27 6.09
C GLU A 41 -20.46 -3.84 5.71
N HIS A 42 -19.83 -4.59 4.80
CA HIS A 42 -18.69 -4.08 4.04
C HIS A 42 -19.21 -3.15 2.94
N LYS A 43 -18.88 -1.86 3.02
CA LYS A 43 -19.03 -0.97 1.87
C LYS A 43 -18.02 -1.38 0.80
N ASP A 44 -18.53 -1.99 -0.26
CA ASP A 44 -17.70 -2.33 -1.41
C ASP A 44 -17.06 -1.09 -2.01
N VAL A 45 -15.78 -1.23 -2.36
CA VAL A 45 -14.99 -0.18 -3.00
C VAL A 45 -15.56 0.05 -4.40
N ALA A 46 -16.13 1.22 -4.65
CA ALA A 46 -16.76 1.57 -5.93
C ALA A 46 -15.77 1.85 -7.08
N LEU A 47 -14.47 1.52 -6.92
CA LEU A 47 -13.44 1.72 -7.94
C LEU A 47 -13.12 0.42 -8.69
N ALA A 48 -12.93 0.54 -9.99
CA ALA A 48 -12.40 -0.54 -10.83
C ALA A 48 -10.99 -0.93 -10.38
N ALA A 49 -10.58 -2.18 -10.66
CA ALA A 49 -9.24 -2.67 -10.31
C ALA A 49 -8.12 -1.79 -10.91
N ARG A 50 -8.34 -1.28 -12.13
CA ARG A 50 -7.44 -0.37 -12.84
C ARG A 50 -7.22 0.95 -12.09
N GLU A 51 -8.29 1.58 -11.62
CA GLU A 51 -8.23 2.86 -10.90
C GLU A 51 -7.53 2.70 -9.56
N ARG A 52 -7.78 1.57 -8.86
CA ARG A 52 -7.11 1.23 -7.61
C ARG A 52 -5.61 1.06 -7.80
N GLU A 53 -5.21 0.31 -8.82
CA GLU A 53 -3.80 0.10 -9.17
C GLU A 53 -3.11 1.43 -9.52
N MET A 54 -3.79 2.29 -10.30
CA MET A 54 -3.29 3.61 -10.67
C MET A 54 -3.03 4.49 -9.43
N LEU A 55 -4.01 4.60 -8.53
CA LEU A 55 -3.85 5.35 -7.29
C LEU A 55 -2.72 4.77 -6.43
N SER A 56 -2.71 3.46 -6.22
CA SER A 56 -1.65 2.80 -5.44
C SER A 56 -0.27 3.06 -6.04
N ALA A 57 -0.10 2.99 -7.36
CA ALA A 57 1.18 3.25 -8.03
C ALA A 57 1.62 4.72 -7.91
N VAL A 58 0.72 5.67 -8.16
CA VAL A 58 0.98 7.11 -8.05
C VAL A 58 1.46 7.45 -6.64
N PHE A 59 0.72 7.06 -5.61
CA PHE A 59 1.09 7.38 -4.24
C PHE A 59 2.34 6.63 -3.78
N ARG A 60 2.46 5.33 -4.09
CA ARG A 60 3.64 4.52 -3.72
C ARG A 60 4.94 5.10 -4.28
N SER A 61 4.91 5.62 -5.51
CA SER A 61 6.11 6.21 -6.15
C SER A 61 6.65 7.44 -5.42
N GLN A 62 5.81 8.14 -4.66
CA GLN A 62 6.15 9.39 -3.98
C GLN A 62 6.40 9.22 -2.48
N LEU A 63 6.24 8.01 -1.95
CA LEU A 63 6.52 7.71 -0.55
C LEU A 63 8.03 7.81 -0.27
N PRO A 64 8.42 8.34 0.91
CA PRO A 64 9.82 8.42 1.27
C PRO A 64 10.40 7.04 1.56
N GLN A 65 11.66 6.83 1.20
CA GLN A 65 12.42 5.68 1.67
C GLN A 65 12.89 5.96 3.09
N MET A 66 12.52 5.09 4.03
CA MET A 66 12.83 5.23 5.44
C MET A 66 13.52 3.95 5.94
N SER A 67 14.53 4.10 6.80
CA SER A 67 15.24 2.93 7.37
C SER A 67 14.28 2.10 8.21
N LYS A 68 14.25 0.78 7.98
CA LYS A 68 13.42 -0.19 8.71
C LYS A 68 11.92 0.14 8.70
N VAL A 69 11.44 0.75 7.62
CA VAL A 69 10.02 1.06 7.44
C VAL A 69 9.62 0.67 6.02
N ASP A 70 8.55 -0.10 5.93
CA ASP A 70 7.94 -0.48 4.66
C ASP A 70 6.50 0.02 4.61
N PHE A 71 6.14 0.62 3.47
CA PHE A 71 4.80 1.10 3.21
C PHE A 71 4.09 0.21 2.19
N ASN A 72 2.90 -0.26 2.56
CA ASN A 72 1.96 -0.88 1.65
C ASN A 72 0.84 0.11 1.32
N VAL A 73 0.42 0.23 0.06
CA VAL A 73 -0.60 1.21 -0.35
C VAL A 73 -1.87 0.48 -0.78
N GLU A 74 -2.95 0.74 -0.05
CA GLU A 74 -4.28 0.20 -0.34
C GLU A 74 -5.31 1.32 -0.51
N THR A 75 -6.46 0.97 -1.09
CA THR A 75 -7.57 1.89 -1.33
C THR A 75 -8.79 1.41 -0.56
N GLN A 76 -9.53 2.34 0.06
CA GLN A 76 -10.72 2.01 0.82
C GLN A 76 -11.73 3.17 0.76
N ALA A 77 -13.02 2.84 0.80
CA ALA A 77 -14.09 3.81 1.02
C ALA A 77 -14.21 4.13 2.52
N LEU A 78 -13.84 5.34 2.95
CA LEU A 78 -13.91 5.78 4.36
C LEU A 78 -14.94 6.91 4.57
N GLY A 79 -15.71 7.27 3.55
CA GLY A 79 -16.64 8.40 3.55
C GLY A 79 -15.98 9.74 3.20
N GLU A 80 -16.80 10.68 2.71
CA GLU A 80 -16.32 11.94 2.12
C GLU A 80 -15.67 12.91 3.14
N THR A 81 -16.03 12.78 4.42
CA THR A 81 -15.54 13.65 5.51
C THR A 81 -14.31 13.09 6.21
N ALA A 82 -13.98 11.82 6.01
CA ALA A 82 -12.80 11.22 6.60
C ALA A 82 -11.53 11.74 5.90
N ALA A 83 -10.37 11.59 6.55
CA ALA A 83 -9.10 12.04 5.98
C ALA A 83 -8.85 11.42 4.59
N PRO A 84 -8.20 12.15 3.65
CA PRO A 84 -7.88 11.63 2.32
C PRO A 84 -6.92 10.44 2.35
N ILE A 85 -6.02 10.42 3.33
CA ILE A 85 -5.04 9.36 3.53
C ILE A 85 -4.99 9.04 5.01
N LEU A 86 -5.06 7.75 5.34
CA LEU A 86 -4.84 7.24 6.68
C LEU A 86 -3.57 6.37 6.68
N ILE A 87 -2.78 6.43 7.74
CA ILE A 87 -1.68 5.49 7.96
C ILE A 87 -2.09 4.58 9.10
N THR A 88 -1.99 3.27 8.91
CA THR A 88 -2.23 2.27 9.96
C THR A 88 -0.99 1.40 10.12
N GLN A 89 -0.79 0.86 11.33
CA GLN A 89 0.33 -0.04 11.62
C GLN A 89 -0.20 -1.43 11.97
N SER A 90 0.25 -2.47 11.26
CA SER A 90 -0.23 -3.82 11.51
C SER A 90 0.04 -4.27 12.95
N GLU A 91 -1.03 -4.49 13.72
CA GLU A 91 -0.94 -4.95 15.12
C GLU A 91 -0.31 -6.35 15.22
N TYR A 92 -0.53 -7.21 14.22
CA TYR A 92 0.06 -8.54 14.19
C TYR A 92 1.59 -8.48 14.15
N MET A 93 2.16 -7.73 13.21
CA MET A 93 3.61 -7.62 13.08
C MET A 93 4.24 -6.97 14.30
N ARG A 94 3.58 -5.96 14.88
CA ARG A 94 4.02 -5.33 16.11
C ARG A 94 4.05 -6.33 17.28
N ARG A 95 3.00 -7.12 17.48
CA ARG A 95 2.97 -8.16 18.53
C ARG A 95 4.04 -9.23 18.30
N MET A 96 4.26 -9.64 17.06
CA MET A 96 5.33 -10.59 16.72
C MET A 96 6.72 -10.04 17.06
N LYS A 97 6.97 -8.75 16.79
CA LYS A 97 8.20 -8.05 17.21
C LYS A 97 8.36 -8.00 18.72
N GLU A 98 7.29 -7.68 19.43
CA GLU A 98 7.30 -7.65 20.90
C GLU A 98 7.59 -9.04 21.49
N MET A 99 6.99 -10.11 20.95
CA MET A 99 7.30 -11.49 21.35
C MET A 99 8.74 -11.88 21.05
N ALA A 100 9.31 -11.44 19.92
CA ALA A 100 10.70 -11.70 19.55
C ALA A 100 11.71 -11.10 20.53
N ASN A 101 11.39 -9.96 21.15
CA ASN A 101 12.24 -9.34 22.16
C ASN A 101 12.29 -10.14 23.48
N ILE A 102 11.32 -11.02 23.72
CA ILE A 102 11.20 -11.83 24.94
C ILE A 102 11.71 -13.26 24.71
N GLN A 103 11.48 -13.83 23.52
CA GLN A 103 11.80 -15.22 23.21
C GLN A 103 12.94 -15.32 22.19
N ALA A 104 14.12 -15.77 22.65
CA ALA A 104 15.37 -15.84 21.88
C ALA A 104 15.32 -16.70 20.59
N GLY A 105 14.28 -17.50 20.38
CA GLY A 105 14.07 -18.30 19.16
C GLY A 105 13.40 -17.56 18.00
N MET A 106 12.94 -16.32 18.20
CA MET A 106 12.16 -15.54 17.23
C MET A 106 12.84 -14.23 16.80
N SER A 107 14.15 -14.11 17.02
CA SER A 107 14.94 -12.88 16.77
C SER A 107 14.80 -12.30 15.36
N PHE A 108 14.49 -13.13 14.35
CA PHE A 108 14.21 -12.69 12.99
C PHE A 108 13.10 -11.63 12.92
N TYR A 109 12.01 -11.80 13.69
CA TYR A 109 10.90 -10.85 13.67
C TYR A 109 11.29 -9.49 14.24
N GLY A 110 12.21 -9.45 15.22
CA GLY A 110 12.72 -8.21 15.80
C GLY A 110 13.56 -7.37 14.83
N GLU A 111 14.14 -8.00 13.80
CA GLU A 111 14.92 -7.31 12.77
C GLU A 111 14.09 -6.82 11.59
N MET A 112 12.84 -7.29 11.44
CA MET A 112 11.98 -6.89 10.33
C MET A 112 11.64 -5.39 10.37
N PRO A 113 11.42 -4.74 9.21
CA PRO A 113 10.90 -3.38 9.12
C PRO A 113 9.52 -3.22 9.76
N ASP A 114 9.20 -2.02 10.21
CA ASP A 114 7.83 -1.67 10.60
C ASP A 114 6.96 -1.54 9.35
N MET A 115 5.88 -2.31 9.31
CA MET A 115 4.95 -2.35 8.20
C MET A 115 3.81 -1.36 8.46
N PHE A 116 3.71 -0.35 7.61
CA PHE A 116 2.60 0.60 7.62
C PHE A 116 1.74 0.43 6.37
N ASN A 117 0.42 0.50 6.54
CA ASN A 117 -0.50 0.60 5.43
C ASN A 117 -0.89 2.06 5.23
N ILE A 118 -0.71 2.56 4.02
CA ILE A 118 -1.23 3.82 3.53
C ILE A 118 -2.58 3.51 2.89
N VAL A 119 -3.65 3.93 3.54
CA VAL A 119 -5.02 3.75 3.08
C VAL A 119 -5.49 5.02 2.39
N LEU A 120 -5.70 4.95 1.08
CA LEU A 120 -6.23 6.04 0.27
C LEU A 120 -7.76 6.04 0.33
N ASN A 121 -8.36 7.13 0.82
CA ASN A 121 -9.80 7.27 0.93
C ASN A 121 -10.41 7.65 -0.43
N VAL A 122 -10.99 6.67 -1.12
CA VAL A 122 -11.54 6.85 -2.47
C VAL A 122 -12.79 7.71 -2.51
N ASP A 123 -13.45 7.91 -1.37
CA ASP A 123 -14.62 8.78 -1.27
C ASP A 123 -14.24 10.26 -1.20
N HIS A 124 -13.01 10.56 -0.76
CA HIS A 124 -12.58 11.93 -0.50
C HIS A 124 -12.34 12.71 -1.80
N LYS A 125 -12.82 13.97 -1.83
CA LYS A 125 -12.74 14.85 -3.00
C LYS A 125 -11.32 14.97 -3.59
N LEU A 126 -10.31 15.16 -2.74
CA LEU A 126 -8.92 15.30 -3.20
C LEU A 126 -8.36 14.02 -3.84
N VAL A 127 -8.74 12.84 -3.36
CA VAL A 127 -8.28 11.56 -3.93
C VAL A 127 -8.97 11.31 -5.27
N LYS A 128 -10.27 11.59 -5.36
CA LYS A 128 -11.02 11.56 -6.63
C LYS A 128 -10.43 12.52 -7.67
N GLN A 129 -10.05 13.72 -7.24
CA GLN A 129 -9.38 14.70 -8.11
C GLN A 129 -8.04 14.18 -8.62
N VAL A 130 -7.19 13.63 -7.74
CA VAL A 130 -5.91 13.04 -8.13
C VAL A 130 -6.12 11.91 -9.14
N LEU A 131 -7.07 11.01 -8.91
CA LEU A 131 -7.40 9.93 -9.87
C LEU A 131 -7.77 10.51 -11.24
N HIS A 132 -8.72 11.45 -11.28
CA HIS A 132 -9.19 12.04 -12.54
C HIS A 132 -8.08 12.78 -13.31
N GLU A 133 -7.26 13.56 -12.61
CA GLU A 133 -6.14 14.27 -13.23
C GLU A 133 -5.07 13.29 -13.75
N THR A 134 -4.81 12.21 -13.01
CA THR A 134 -3.88 11.15 -13.43
C THR A 134 -4.37 10.45 -14.69
N GLU A 135 -5.64 10.04 -14.72
CA GLU A 135 -6.23 9.41 -15.90
C GLU A 135 -6.14 10.32 -17.11
N THR A 136 -6.51 11.58 -16.94
CA THR A 136 -6.48 12.56 -18.03
C THR A 136 -5.05 12.75 -18.57
N ALA A 137 -4.07 12.89 -17.68
CA ALA A 137 -2.68 13.12 -18.07
C ALA A 137 -1.97 11.89 -18.63
N CYS A 138 -2.28 10.68 -18.14
CA CYS A 138 -1.58 9.45 -18.50
C CYS A 138 -2.32 8.61 -19.55
N SER A 139 -3.58 8.89 -19.88
CA SER A 139 -4.42 8.03 -20.75
C SER A 139 -3.78 7.72 -22.12
N SER A 140 -3.14 8.70 -22.78
CA SER A 140 -2.54 8.51 -24.11
C SER A 140 -1.39 7.52 -24.11
N ASP A 141 -0.56 7.59 -23.07
CA ASP A 141 0.67 6.81 -22.97
C ASP A 141 0.41 5.47 -22.28
N LEU A 142 -0.64 5.39 -21.46
CA LEU A 142 -1.06 4.19 -20.76
C LEU A 142 -1.80 3.21 -21.68
N ALA A 143 -2.63 3.70 -22.60
CA ALA A 143 -3.40 2.86 -23.51
C ALA A 143 -2.56 1.84 -24.33
N PRO A 144 -1.43 2.22 -24.98
CA PRO A 144 -0.60 1.25 -25.71
C PRO A 144 0.06 0.23 -24.77
N ILE A 145 0.52 0.65 -23.59
CA ILE A 145 1.14 -0.23 -22.59
C ILE A 145 0.14 -1.28 -22.11
N GLU A 146 -1.09 -0.87 -21.77
CA GLU A 146 -2.14 -1.79 -21.33
C GLU A 146 -2.57 -2.75 -22.43
N ALA A 147 -2.63 -2.30 -23.69
CA ALA A 147 -2.95 -3.16 -24.82
C ALA A 147 -1.86 -4.22 -25.05
N GLU A 148 -0.58 -3.83 -24.98
CA GLU A 148 0.55 -4.76 -25.11
C GLU A 148 0.58 -5.76 -23.94
N MET A 149 0.38 -5.29 -22.71
CA MET A 149 0.25 -6.16 -21.53
C MET A 149 -0.92 -7.15 -21.65
N ALA A 150 -2.07 -6.73 -22.18
CA ALA A 150 -3.21 -7.61 -22.36
C ALA A 150 -2.89 -8.76 -23.34
N VAL A 151 -2.27 -8.44 -24.47
CA VAL A 151 -1.83 -9.43 -25.46
C VAL A 151 -0.79 -10.39 -24.87
N LEU A 152 0.20 -9.86 -24.15
CA LEU A 152 1.23 -10.66 -23.50
C LEU A 152 0.67 -11.57 -22.40
N ASN A 153 -0.27 -11.08 -21.59
CA ASN A 153 -0.93 -11.88 -20.55
C ASN A 153 -1.81 -12.98 -21.15
N GLU A 154 -2.56 -12.70 -22.21
CA GLU A 154 -3.33 -13.72 -22.91
C GLU A 154 -2.41 -14.82 -23.46
N ARG A 155 -1.30 -14.43 -24.10
CA ARG A 155 -0.30 -15.39 -24.59
C ARG A 155 0.30 -16.21 -23.44
N HIS A 156 0.67 -15.56 -22.34
CA HIS A 156 1.18 -16.21 -21.15
C HIS A 156 0.17 -17.23 -20.58
N GLU A 157 -1.11 -16.87 -20.44
CA GLU A 157 -2.14 -17.80 -19.98
C GLU A 157 -2.34 -18.99 -20.91
N THR A 158 -2.34 -18.77 -22.24
CA THR A 158 -2.50 -19.87 -23.20
C THR A 158 -1.34 -20.87 -23.13
N LEU A 159 -0.11 -20.38 -22.99
CA LEU A 159 1.07 -21.23 -22.83
C LEU A 159 1.05 -21.95 -21.48
N HIS A 160 0.69 -21.25 -20.41
CA HIS A 160 0.57 -21.85 -19.08
C HIS A 160 -0.46 -22.99 -19.06
N LYS A 161 -1.66 -22.79 -19.62
CA LYS A 161 -2.69 -23.83 -19.74
C LYS A 161 -2.24 -25.02 -20.60
N ALA A 162 -1.46 -24.76 -21.65
CA ALA A 162 -0.91 -25.81 -22.50
C ALA A 162 0.18 -26.64 -21.79
N GLN A 163 0.83 -26.08 -20.78
CA GLN A 163 1.89 -26.73 -19.98
C GLN A 163 1.37 -27.41 -18.72
N GLU A 164 0.20 -27.03 -18.22
CA GLU A 164 -0.38 -27.50 -16.94
C GLU A 164 -0.52 -29.03 -16.82
N ASN A 165 -0.69 -29.73 -17.95
CA ASN A 165 -0.83 -31.19 -18.00
C ASN A 165 0.45 -31.93 -18.48
N LYS A 166 1.54 -31.21 -18.76
CA LYS A 166 2.82 -31.79 -19.22
C LYS A 166 3.79 -31.91 -18.04
N LYS A 167 4.59 -32.97 -17.99
CA LYS A 167 5.70 -33.03 -17.02
C LYS A 167 6.78 -32.00 -17.40
N ALA A 168 7.50 -31.47 -16.41
CA ALA A 168 8.54 -30.46 -16.62
C ALA A 168 9.65 -30.89 -17.61
N ASP A 169 9.88 -32.20 -17.75
CA ASP A 169 10.84 -32.80 -18.68
C ASP A 169 10.27 -32.98 -20.11
N GLU A 170 8.96 -32.90 -20.28
CA GLU A 170 8.25 -33.05 -21.57
C GLU A 170 7.95 -31.70 -22.25
N ILE A 171 8.16 -30.58 -21.55
CA ILE A 171 7.99 -29.24 -22.11
C ILE A 171 9.20 -28.92 -23.00
N PRO A 172 9.00 -28.65 -24.32
CA PRO A 172 10.07 -28.28 -25.23
C PRO A 172 10.85 -27.06 -24.74
N GLN A 173 12.17 -27.05 -24.95
CA GLN A 173 13.01 -25.90 -24.58
C GLN A 173 12.51 -24.60 -25.22
N ALA A 174 12.02 -24.65 -26.46
CA ALA A 174 11.43 -23.50 -27.14
C ALA A 174 10.21 -22.92 -26.40
N GLU A 175 9.36 -23.75 -25.77
CA GLU A 175 8.21 -23.27 -24.99
C GLU A 175 8.66 -22.64 -23.66
N LYS A 176 9.76 -23.13 -23.05
CA LYS A 176 10.36 -22.55 -21.84
C LYS A 176 11.00 -21.19 -22.13
N ASP A 177 11.72 -21.09 -23.25
CA ASP A 177 12.36 -19.86 -23.70
C ASP A 177 11.28 -18.80 -24.05
N GLU A 178 10.20 -19.19 -24.73
CA GLU A 178 9.06 -18.30 -25.04
C GLU A 178 8.39 -17.76 -23.76
N LEU A 179 8.17 -18.61 -22.74
CA LEU A 179 7.58 -18.18 -21.48
C LEU A 179 8.49 -17.18 -20.74
N SER A 180 9.80 -17.44 -20.69
CA SER A 180 10.75 -16.51 -20.08
C SER A 180 10.80 -15.17 -20.81
N ASP A 181 10.73 -15.17 -22.14
CA ASP A 181 10.74 -13.94 -22.93
C ASP A 181 9.43 -13.15 -22.78
N LEU A 182 8.29 -13.82 -22.63
CA LEU A 182 7.02 -13.19 -22.29
C LEU A 182 7.03 -12.57 -20.91
N GLU A 183 7.56 -13.28 -19.90
CA GLU A 183 7.72 -12.75 -18.54
C GLU A 183 8.60 -11.49 -18.51
N LYS A 184 9.71 -11.49 -19.26
CA LYS A 184 10.59 -10.31 -19.40
C LYS A 184 9.84 -9.15 -20.04
N LYS A 185 9.16 -9.37 -21.17
CA LYS A 185 8.36 -8.31 -21.83
C LYS A 185 7.26 -7.77 -20.92
N LEU A 186 6.57 -8.64 -20.17
CA LEU A 186 5.58 -8.23 -19.18
C LEU A 186 6.21 -7.40 -18.05
N ALA A 187 7.39 -7.77 -17.57
CA ALA A 187 8.12 -6.99 -16.57
C ALA A 187 8.54 -5.62 -17.11
N ASP A 188 9.00 -5.55 -18.37
CA ASP A 188 9.37 -4.30 -19.04
C ASP A 188 8.16 -3.37 -19.20
N GLU A 189 7.01 -3.88 -19.67
CA GLU A 189 5.78 -3.08 -19.78
C GLU A 189 5.26 -2.62 -18.41
N ARG A 190 5.33 -3.47 -17.38
CA ARG A 190 5.02 -3.06 -16.00
C ARG A 190 5.94 -1.94 -15.51
N SER A 191 7.23 -2.04 -15.79
CA SER A 191 8.22 -1.01 -15.44
C SER A 191 7.93 0.31 -16.17
N LYS A 192 7.57 0.26 -17.46
CA LYS A 192 7.14 1.44 -18.22
C LYS A 192 5.89 2.09 -17.59
N LYS A 193 4.87 1.29 -17.26
CA LYS A 193 3.66 1.75 -16.57
C LYS A 193 3.98 2.43 -15.24
N GLU A 194 4.82 1.80 -14.41
CA GLU A 194 5.25 2.37 -13.13
C GLU A 194 6.04 3.67 -13.31
N SER A 195 6.90 3.75 -14.32
CA SER A 195 7.68 4.96 -14.64
C SER A 195 6.80 6.13 -15.09
N LEU A 196 5.74 5.86 -15.86
CA LEU A 196 4.77 6.86 -16.30
C LEU A 196 4.06 7.49 -15.10
N PHE A 197 3.54 6.65 -14.19
CA PHE A 197 2.87 7.14 -12.98
C PHE A 197 3.84 7.86 -12.05
N SER A 198 5.07 7.35 -11.89
CA SER A 198 6.11 8.01 -11.08
C SER A 198 6.47 9.39 -11.61
N HIS A 199 6.61 9.53 -12.93
CA HIS A 199 6.89 10.82 -13.57
C HIS A 199 5.78 11.84 -13.34
N TYR A 200 4.52 11.43 -13.58
CA TYR A 200 3.35 12.29 -13.32
C TYR A 200 3.27 12.69 -11.84
N ALA A 201 3.41 11.71 -10.94
CA ALA A 201 3.31 11.93 -9.50
C ALA A 201 4.41 12.85 -8.96
N GLY A 202 5.62 12.78 -9.50
CA GLY A 202 6.75 13.63 -9.11
C GLY A 202 6.54 15.12 -9.39
N GLY A 203 5.72 15.45 -10.40
CA GLY A 203 5.29 16.82 -10.69
C GLY A 203 4.03 17.26 -9.93
N ASN A 204 3.28 16.32 -9.35
CA ASN A 204 1.98 16.61 -8.74
C ASN A 204 2.14 17.07 -7.28
N LYS A 205 2.01 18.39 -7.06
CA LYS A 205 2.09 19.01 -5.74
C LYS A 205 1.03 18.49 -4.76
N VAL A 206 -0.16 18.13 -5.24
CA VAL A 206 -1.27 17.65 -4.40
C VAL A 206 -0.93 16.27 -3.83
N VAL A 207 -0.45 15.34 -4.67
CA VAL A 207 -0.02 14.00 -4.23
C VAL A 207 1.02 14.12 -3.12
N ARG A 208 2.06 14.94 -3.34
CA ARG A 208 3.11 15.15 -2.34
C ARG A 208 2.58 15.76 -1.04
N GLN A 209 1.68 16.73 -1.14
CA GLN A 209 1.10 17.40 0.02
C GLN A 209 0.24 16.44 0.85
N LEU A 210 -0.56 15.59 0.20
CA LEU A 210 -1.38 14.60 0.89
C LEU A 210 -0.53 13.56 1.64
N ILE A 211 0.55 13.08 1.02
CA ILE A 211 1.50 12.15 1.67
C ILE A 211 2.15 12.82 2.88
N ASP A 212 2.66 14.04 2.73
CA ASP A 212 3.34 14.73 3.82
C ASP A 212 2.37 15.04 4.99
N LEU A 213 1.11 15.37 4.71
CA LEU A 213 0.07 15.51 5.74
C LEU A 213 -0.17 14.21 6.51
N ALA A 214 -0.28 13.08 5.82
CA ALA A 214 -0.47 11.78 6.44
C ALA A 214 0.73 11.38 7.32
N LEU A 215 1.95 11.59 6.82
CA LEU A 215 3.19 11.35 7.58
C LEU A 215 3.33 12.29 8.78
N LEU A 216 2.91 13.55 8.65
CA LEU A 216 2.95 14.52 9.74
C LEU A 216 1.99 14.12 10.86
N GLN A 217 0.76 13.73 10.53
CA GLN A 217 -0.22 13.24 11.50
C GLN A 217 0.29 12.04 12.32
N ASN A 218 1.18 11.24 11.73
CA ASN A 218 1.75 10.04 12.35
C ASN A 218 3.15 10.27 12.93
N ASN A 219 3.61 11.52 13.07
CA ASN A 219 4.95 11.86 13.57
C ASN A 219 6.09 11.22 12.76
N MET A 220 5.86 10.93 11.48
CA MET A 220 6.83 10.33 10.55
C MET A 220 7.52 11.38 9.68
N LEU A 221 6.93 12.57 9.53
CA LEU A 221 7.53 13.67 8.77
C LEU A 221 8.48 14.50 9.64
N LYS A 222 9.80 14.40 9.38
CA LYS A 222 10.85 15.04 10.20
C LYS A 222 11.98 15.63 9.35
N GLY A 223 12.81 16.47 9.98
CA GLY A 223 14.03 17.01 9.39
C GLY A 223 13.79 17.86 8.14
N GLU A 224 14.56 17.60 7.09
CA GLU A 224 14.47 18.32 5.81
C GLU A 224 13.10 18.16 5.16
N ALA A 225 12.48 16.96 5.21
CA ALA A 225 11.17 16.71 4.63
C ALA A 225 10.08 17.59 5.26
N LEU A 226 10.11 17.76 6.58
CA LEU A 226 9.21 18.67 7.30
C LEU A 226 9.44 20.13 6.88
N THR A 227 10.70 20.54 6.73
CA THR A 227 11.03 21.91 6.30
C THR A 227 10.51 22.19 4.89
N ASN A 228 10.66 21.24 3.97
CA ASN A 228 10.16 21.35 2.60
C ASN A 228 8.62 21.36 2.55
N PHE A 229 7.95 20.58 3.40
CA PHE A 229 6.50 20.63 3.56
C PHE A 229 6.01 22.01 4.03
N VAL A 230 6.65 22.59 5.05
CA VAL A 230 6.27 23.92 5.55
C VAL A 230 6.44 24.98 4.45
N LYS A 231 7.57 24.97 3.72
CA LYS A 231 7.80 25.90 2.61
C LYS A 231 6.72 25.83 1.53
N ARG A 232 6.41 24.62 1.03
CA ARG A 232 5.34 24.44 0.04
C ARG A 232 3.97 24.85 0.58
N SER A 233 3.70 24.60 1.87
CA SER A 233 2.43 25.00 2.48
C SER A 233 2.28 26.52 2.54
N VAL A 234 3.37 27.25 2.78
CA VAL A 234 3.37 28.73 2.71
C VAL A 234 3.15 29.21 1.28
N GLU A 235 3.82 28.62 0.28
CA GLU A 235 3.63 28.94 -1.15
C GLU A 235 2.21 28.65 -1.68
N LEU A 236 1.46 27.75 -1.05
CA LEU A 236 0.09 27.43 -1.44
C LEU A 236 -0.95 28.39 -0.85
N ILE A 237 -0.60 29.08 0.25
CA ILE A 237 -1.49 30.02 0.94
C ILE A 237 -1.21 31.47 0.52
N GLY A 238 0.06 31.80 0.27
CA GLY A 238 0.50 33.13 -0.19
C GLY A 238 0.39 33.29 -1.70
#